data_AF-B6TTE1-F1
#
_entry.id   AF-B6TTE1-F1
#
_cell.length_a   1.000
_cell.length_b   1.000
_cell.length_c   1.000
_cell.angle_alpha   90.00
_cell.angle_beta   90.00
_cell.angle_gamma   90.00
#
_symmetry.space_group_name_H-M   'P 1'
#
loop_
_entity.id
_entity.type
_entity.pdbx_description
1 polymer ?
#
loop_
_entity_poly.entity_id
_entity_poly.type
_entity_poly.pdbx_seq_one_letter_code
_entity_poly.pdbx_strand_id
1 'polypeptide(L)' 'MESRRTAPFPLVDSYVAPGDVVLDLCEMNNQTIKFGAGLFQECDTIQATSAGKLRLLKPNKYWIENSHKRVR' A
#
# COMPACT_ATOMS: atom_id res chain seq x y z
N MET A 1 -16.38 -8.47 18.65
CA MET A 1 -15.72 -7.34 17.96
C MET A 1 -15.03 -7.95 16.74
N GLU A 2 -15.53 -7.61 15.56
CA GLU A 2 -15.21 -8.29 14.29
C GLU A 2 -13.71 -8.18 13.98
N SER A 3 -13.06 -9.35 13.89
CA SER A 3 -11.64 -9.50 13.53
C SER A 3 -11.47 -9.17 12.05
N ARG A 4 -11.30 -7.90 11.69
CA ARG A 4 -10.86 -7.50 10.35
C ARG A 4 -9.36 -7.79 10.20
N ARG A 5 -9.00 -9.07 10.10
CA ARG A 5 -7.76 -9.45 9.42
C ARG A 5 -8.03 -9.24 7.93
N THR A 6 -7.83 -8.01 7.49
CA THR A 6 -7.89 -7.66 6.07
C THR A 6 -6.78 -8.45 5.39
N ALA A 7 -7.18 -9.53 4.70
CA ALA A 7 -6.48 -10.24 3.64
C ALA A 7 -4.93 -10.21 3.66
N PRO A 8 -4.24 -11.35 3.90
CA PRO A 8 -2.77 -11.47 3.88
C PRO A 8 -2.18 -11.43 2.45
N PHE A 9 -2.87 -10.80 1.50
CA PHE A 9 -2.41 -10.67 0.13
C PHE A 9 -2.17 -9.20 -0.17
N PRO A 10 -1.10 -8.87 -0.91
CA PRO A 10 -0.94 -7.52 -1.44
C PRO A 10 -2.23 -7.16 -2.17
N LEU A 11 -2.87 -6.05 -1.80
CA LEU A 11 -4.07 -5.50 -2.47
C LEU A 11 -3.74 -4.98 -3.88
N VAL A 12 -2.79 -5.62 -4.56
CA VAL A 12 -2.27 -5.22 -5.86
C VAL A 12 -3.41 -5.24 -6.86
N ASP A 13 -3.46 -4.18 -7.66
CA ASP A 13 -4.54 -3.89 -8.59
C ASP A 13 -5.91 -3.62 -7.94
N SER A 14 -5.97 -3.40 -6.63
CA SER A 14 -7.17 -2.95 -5.93
C SER A 14 -7.17 -1.44 -5.70
N TYR A 15 -8.37 -0.86 -5.56
CA TYR A 15 -8.54 0.52 -5.11
C TYR A 15 -8.39 0.60 -3.60
N VAL A 16 -7.65 1.60 -3.13
CA VAL A 16 -7.34 1.83 -1.72
C VAL A 16 -7.66 3.28 -1.37
N ALA A 17 -8.06 3.53 -0.13
CA ALA A 17 -8.35 4.86 0.40
C ALA A 17 -7.31 5.29 1.45
N PRO A 18 -7.18 6.59 1.74
CA PRO A 18 -6.31 7.07 2.82
C PRO A 18 -6.70 6.41 4.17
N GLY A 19 -5.71 5.84 4.86
CA GLY A 19 -5.88 5.11 6.12
C GLY A 19 -6.05 3.60 5.97
N ASP A 20 -6.21 3.08 4.74
CA ASP A 20 -6.21 1.63 4.53
C ASP A 20 -4.80 1.05 4.70
N VAL A 21 -4.70 -0.06 5.43
CA VAL A 21 -3.48 -0.87 5.52
C VAL A 21 -3.38 -1.72 4.25
N VAL A 22 -2.34 -1.47 3.45
CA VAL A 22 -2.16 -2.13 2.15
C VAL A 22 -1.21 -3.32 2.22
N LEU A 23 -0.25 -3.30 3.13
CA LEU A 23 0.75 -4.35 3.31
C LEU A 23 1.22 -4.39 4.77
N ASP A 24 1.56 -5.59 5.23
CA ASP A 24 2.14 -5.84 6.55
C ASP A 24 3.59 -6.36 6.39
N LEU A 25 4.55 -5.70 7.04
CA LEU A 25 5.97 -6.02 6.97
C LEU A 25 6.32 -7.24 7.82
N CYS A 26 5.49 -7.59 8.82
CA CYS A 26 5.70 -8.76 9.65
C CYS A 26 5.52 -10.06 8.85
N GLU A 27 4.68 -10.05 7.81
CA GLU A 27 4.48 -11.19 6.90
C GLU A 27 5.54 -11.25 5.78
N MET A 28 6.18 -10.13 5.44
CA MET A 28 7.20 -10.03 4.39
C MET A 28 8.64 -10.07 4.95
N ASN A 29 8.95 -11.09 5.74
CA ASN A 29 10.32 -11.33 6.19
C ASN A 29 11.24 -11.65 4.99
N ASN A 30 12.42 -11.04 4.95
CA ASN A 30 13.48 -11.20 3.94
C ASN A 30 13.26 -10.56 2.56
N GLN A 31 12.33 -9.62 2.39
CA GLN A 31 12.19 -8.88 1.13
C GLN A 31 12.29 -7.36 1.33
N THR A 32 13.19 -6.71 0.58
CA THR A 32 13.26 -5.24 0.57
C THR A 32 12.16 -4.67 -0.31
N ILE A 33 11.22 -3.97 0.31
CA ILE A 33 10.10 -3.31 -0.37
C ILE A 33 10.45 -1.85 -0.66
N LYS A 34 10.14 -1.38 -1.87
CA LYS A 34 10.30 0.03 -2.24
C LYS A 34 8.95 0.73 -2.24
N PHE A 35 8.81 1.77 -1.43
CA PHE A 35 7.63 2.64 -1.40
C PHE A 35 7.75 3.73 -2.47
N GLY A 36 6.71 3.84 -3.29
CA GLY A 36 6.50 4.94 -4.22
C GLY A 36 5.51 5.95 -3.68
N ALA A 37 4.89 6.71 -4.58
CA ALA A 37 3.96 7.77 -4.22
C ALA A 37 2.68 7.22 -3.56
N GLY A 38 2.14 7.99 -2.61
CA GLY A 38 0.85 7.71 -1.97
C GLY A 38 0.87 6.62 -0.89
N LEU A 39 2.06 6.13 -0.52
CA LEU A 39 2.23 5.15 0.56
C LEU A 39 3.01 5.76 1.71
N PHE A 40 2.67 5.33 2.92
CA PHE A 40 3.36 5.69 4.14
C PHE A 40 3.63 4.44 4.96
N GLN A 41 4.83 4.36 5.53
CA GLN A 41 5.18 3.27 6.43
C GLN A 41 4.92 3.73 7.86
N GLU A 42 4.04 3.01 8.56
CA GLU A 42 3.82 3.15 9.98
C GLU A 42 4.35 1.91 10.70
N CYS A 43 5.55 2.03 11.28
CA CYS A 43 6.27 0.94 11.94
C CYS A 43 6.36 -0.32 11.06
N ASP A 44 5.59 -1.35 11.40
CA ASP A 44 5.52 -2.65 10.75
C ASP A 44 4.40 -2.76 9.70
N THR A 45 3.64 -1.69 9.47
CA THR A 45 2.53 -1.67 8.51
C THR A 45 2.73 -0.59 7.47
N ILE A 46 2.16 -0.80 6.29
CA ILE A 46 2.17 0.16 5.19
C ILE A 46 0.75 0.60 4.95
N GLN A 47 0.54 1.91 5.01
CA GLN A 47 -0.75 2.55 4.86
C GLN A 47 -0.81 3.38 3.59
N ALA A 48 -1.99 3.42 2.99
CA ALA A 48 -2.29 4.34 1.91
C ALA A 48 -2.48 5.75 2.48
N THR A 49 -1.80 6.75 1.90
CA THR A 49 -2.05 8.17 2.21
C THR A 49 -2.93 8.85 1.18
N SER A 50 -3.07 8.22 0.01
CA SER A 50 -3.80 8.76 -1.14
C SER A 50 -4.84 7.76 -1.59
N ALA A 51 -5.98 8.24 -2.07
CA ALA A 51 -6.94 7.39 -2.77
C ALA A 51 -6.43 7.06 -4.17
N GLY A 52 -6.54 5.79 -4.59
CA GLY A 52 -6.16 5.38 -5.94
C GLY A 52 -6.00 3.88 -6.07
N LYS A 53 -5.36 3.44 -7.16
CA LYS A 53 -5.13 2.01 -7.42
C LYS A 53 -3.75 1.60 -6.93
N LEU A 54 -3.66 0.60 -6.08
CA LEU A 54 -2.38 0.06 -5.63
C LEU A 54 -1.73 -0.70 -6.80
N ARG A 55 -0.53 -0.29 -7.18
CA ARG A 55 0.26 -0.91 -8.24
C ARG A 55 1.53 -1.50 -7.67
N LEU A 56 1.94 -2.62 -8.26
CA LEU A 56 3.19 -3.31 -7.96
C LEU A 56 4.05 -3.37 -9.24
N LEU A 57 5.31 -2.96 -9.12
CA LEU A 57 6.35 -3.17 -10.12
C LEU A 57 7.32 -4.19 -9.55
N LYS A 58 7.54 -5.24 -10.34
CA LYS A 58 8.54 -6.26 -10.02
C LYS A 58 9.93 -5.60 -9.90
N PRO A 59 10.77 -5.99 -8.92
CA PRO A 59 10.56 -7.12 -8.03
C PRO A 59 9.64 -6.84 -6.83
N ASN A 60 9.67 -5.66 -6.19
CA ASN A 60 8.92 -5.38 -4.94
C ASN A 60 8.65 -3.86 -4.72
N LYS A 61 8.28 -3.11 -5.75
CA LYS A 61 7.98 -1.68 -5.62
C LYS A 61 6.47 -1.44 -5.65
N TYR A 62 5.92 -0.81 -4.62
CA TYR A 62 4.49 -0.48 -4.53
C TYR A 62 4.28 1.03 -4.66
N TRP A 63 3.21 1.47 -5.32
CA TRP A 63 2.76 2.87 -5.32
C TRP A 63 1.26 2.95 -5.55
N ILE A 64 0.68 4.07 -5.18
CA ILE A 64 -0.71 4.38 -5.51
C ILE A 64 -0.72 5.19 -6.80
N GLU A 65 -1.36 4.63 -7.82
CA GLU A 65 -1.71 5.33 -9.05
C GLU A 65 -2.95 6.18 -8.76
N ASN A 66 -2.76 7.51 -8.73
CA ASN A 66 -3.81 8.48 -8.51
C ASN A 66 -3.94 9.40 -9.75
N SER A 67 -5.17 9.67 -10.19
CA SER A 67 -5.48 10.54 -11.33
C SER A 67 -5.45 12.05 -11.02
N HIS A 68 -5.11 12.46 -9.79
CA HIS A 68 -5.08 13.87 -9.42
C HIS A 68 -3.91 14.61 -10.09
N LYS A 69 -4.23 15.74 -10.75
CA LYS A 69 -3.24 16.66 -11.34
C LYS A 69 -2.79 17.67 -10.27
N ARG A 70 -1.48 17.74 -9.99
CA ARG A 70 -0.92 18.78 -9.13
C ARG A 70 -1.03 20.13 -9.85
N VAL A 71 -1.87 21.03 -9.35
CA VAL A 71 -1.89 22.43 -9.80
C VAL A 71 -0.66 23.10 -9.16
N ARG A 72 0.20 23.69 -10.01
CA ARG A 72 1.36 24.48 -9.58
C ARG A 72 0.95 25.92 -9.37
#